data_AF-A0A8T6GZ69-F1
#
_entry.id   AF-A0A8T6GZ69-F1
#
_cell.length_a   1.000
_cell.length_b   1.000
_cell.length_c   1.000
_cell.angle_alpha   90.00
_cell.angle_beta   90.00
_cell.angle_gamma   90.00
#
_symmetry.space_group_name_H-M   'P 1'
#
loop_
_entity.id
_entity.type
_entity.pdbx_description
1 polymer ?
#
loop_
_entity_poly.entity_id
_entity_poly.type
_entity_poly.pdbx_seq_one_letter_code
_entity_poly.pdbx_strand_id
1 'polypeptide(L)'
;MSEYVTVEVEYGDDANIAELYINQVLTGEGAEHYESPAAGDLGSPIAQMLFAAVEGIKSLTISEDCLTIQRDPDYPWEAIIDEVRDALRDWYL
;
A
#
# COMPACT_ATOMS: atom_id res chain seq x y z
N MET A 1 2.92 -23.43 -6.51
CA MET A 1 4.08 -22.95 -5.72
C MET A 1 3.79 -21.49 -5.49
N SER A 2 3.37 -21.10 -4.28
CA SER A 2 3.01 -19.71 -4.00
C SER A 2 4.27 -18.88 -4.14
N GLU A 3 4.30 -18.00 -5.13
CA GLU A 3 5.37 -17.03 -5.28
C GLU A 3 5.37 -16.15 -4.03
N TYR A 4 6.53 -15.97 -3.40
CA TYR A 4 6.63 -15.08 -2.24
C TYR A 4 6.36 -13.65 -2.72
N VAL A 5 5.39 -12.98 -2.10
CA VAL A 5 5.18 -11.55 -2.30
C VAL A 5 6.42 -10.81 -1.82
N THR A 6 7.07 -10.10 -2.73
CA THR A 6 8.24 -9.28 -2.45
C THR A 6 7.82 -7.82 -2.53
N VAL A 7 8.27 -7.03 -1.54
CA VAL A 7 7.98 -5.60 -1.46
C VAL A 7 9.31 -4.86 -1.33
N GLU A 8 9.66 -4.12 -2.37
CA GLU A 8 10.82 -3.23 -2.41
C GLU A 8 10.35 -1.81 -2.12
N VAL A 9 11.09 -1.07 -1.29
CA VAL A 9 10.68 0.26 -0.84
C VAL A 9 11.67 1.30 -1.31
N GLU A 10 11.17 2.30 -2.02
CA GLU A 10 11.91 3.48 -2.44
C GLU A 10 11.35 4.71 -1.71
N TYR A 11 12.24 5.40 -1.00
CA TYR A 11 11.89 6.65 -0.32
C TYR A 11 12.16 7.80 -1.28
N GLY A 12 11.14 8.63 -1.51
CA GLY A 12 11.26 9.83 -2.32
C GLY A 12 11.92 11.00 -1.57
N ASP A 13 11.81 12.20 -2.15
CA ASP A 13 12.30 13.43 -1.53
C ASP A 13 11.51 13.84 -0.26
N ASP A 14 10.25 13.41 -0.16
CA ASP A 14 9.40 13.67 1.02
C ASP A 14 9.50 12.52 2.02
N ALA A 15 9.86 12.82 3.28
CA ALA A 15 10.06 11.82 4.33
C ALA A 15 8.78 11.05 4.73
N ASN A 16 7.61 11.53 4.29
CA ASN A 16 6.32 10.90 4.55
C ASN A 16 5.75 10.22 3.31
N ILE A 17 6.46 10.21 2.17
CA ILE A 17 6.04 9.52 0.95
C ILE A 17 7.05 8.44 0.61
N ALA A 18 6.55 7.23 0.35
CA ALA A 18 7.36 6.14 -0.18
C ALA A 18 6.59 5.39 -1.27
N GLU A 19 7.35 4.82 -2.19
CA GLU A 19 6.89 3.96 -3.25
C GLU A 19 7.28 2.53 -2.91
N LEU A 20 6.29 1.64 -2.91
CA LEU A 20 6.46 0.23 -2.60
C LEU A 20 6.20 -0.55 -3.89
N TYR A 21 7.24 -1.12 -4.47
CA TYR A 21 7.15 -1.97 -5.66
C TYR A 21 6.92 -3.41 -5.26
N ILE A 22 5.91 -4.03 -5.87
CA ILE A 22 5.44 -5.37 -5.55
C ILE A 22 5.56 -6.25 -6.79
N ASN A 23 6.03 -7.48 -6.61
CA ASN A 23 6.18 -8.45 -7.71
C ASN A 23 4.85 -9.08 -8.17
N GLN A 24 3.71 -8.48 -7.85
CA GLN A 24 2.37 -8.97 -8.16
C GLN A 24 1.49 -7.83 -8.67
N VAL A 25 0.51 -8.18 -9.50
CA VAL A 25 -0.45 -7.21 -10.04
C VAL A 25 -1.49 -6.85 -8.98
N LEU A 26 -1.53 -5.58 -8.59
CA LEU A 26 -2.39 -5.00 -7.56
C LEU A 26 -3.74 -4.56 -8.14
N THR A 27 -3.72 -3.88 -9.29
CA THR A 27 -4.90 -3.41 -9.99
C THR A 27 -4.72 -3.55 -11.50
N GLY A 28 -5.79 -3.96 -12.19
CA GLY A 28 -5.79 -4.14 -13.65
C GLY A 28 -6.54 -3.03 -14.41
N GLU A 29 -7.16 -2.09 -13.69
CA GLU A 29 -8.07 -1.09 -14.27
C GLU A 29 -7.50 0.35 -14.29
N GLY A 30 -6.17 0.46 -14.22
CA GLY A 30 -5.44 1.73 -14.18
C GLY A 30 -5.15 2.19 -12.74
N ALA A 31 -4.38 3.27 -12.60
CA ALA A 31 -3.97 3.76 -11.30
C ALA A 31 -5.14 4.39 -10.53
N GLU A 32 -5.30 3.99 -9.27
CA GLU A 32 -6.32 4.46 -8.34
C GLU A 32 -5.67 5.39 -7.31
N HIS A 33 -6.31 6.52 -6.99
CA HIS A 33 -5.78 7.48 -6.02
C HIS A 33 -6.81 7.79 -4.94
N TYR A 34 -6.40 7.66 -3.69
CA TYR A 34 -7.21 7.86 -2.50
C TYR A 34 -6.52 8.86 -1.58
N GLU A 35 -7.12 10.05 -1.45
CA GLU A 35 -6.59 11.17 -0.64
C GLU A 35 -6.78 10.99 0.87
N SER A 36 -7.61 10.02 1.29
CA SER A 36 -7.90 9.74 2.70
C SER A 36 -8.37 8.29 2.90
N PRO A 37 -8.27 7.75 4.13
CA PRO A 37 -8.83 6.44 4.47
C PRO A 37 -10.32 6.32 4.13
N ALA A 38 -11.10 7.38 4.41
CA ALA A 38 -12.52 7.39 4.09
C ALA A 38 -12.83 7.28 2.58
N ALA A 39 -11.94 7.78 1.72
CA ALA A 39 -12.05 7.58 0.28
C ALA A 39 -11.67 6.15 -0.12
N GLY A 40 -10.65 5.57 0.52
CA GLY A 40 -10.22 4.19 0.33
C GLY A 40 -11.24 3.15 0.78
N ASP A 41 -11.99 3.42 1.84
CA ASP A 41 -13.12 2.60 2.33
C ASP A 41 -14.23 2.42 1.28
N LEU A 42 -14.37 3.38 0.37
CA LEU A 42 -15.33 3.34 -0.73
C LEU A 42 -14.68 2.90 -2.06
N GLY A 43 -13.38 2.65 -2.04
CA GLY A 43 -12.55 2.30 -3.19
C GLY A 43 -12.59 0.82 -3.54
N SER A 44 -11.56 0.37 -4.26
CA SER A 44 -11.39 -1.04 -4.61
C SER A 44 -11.16 -1.92 -3.37
N PRO A 45 -11.44 -3.23 -3.45
CA PRO A 45 -11.25 -4.15 -2.33
C PRO A 45 -9.83 -4.15 -1.75
N ILE A 46 -8.82 -3.97 -2.61
CA ILE A 46 -7.41 -3.89 -2.18
C ILE A 46 -7.13 -2.60 -1.41
N ALA A 47 -7.73 -1.47 -1.82
CA ALA A 47 -7.62 -0.21 -1.10
C ALA A 47 -8.27 -0.32 0.30
N GLN A 48 -9.49 -0.85 0.37
CA GLN A 48 -10.20 -1.09 1.63
C GLN A 48 -9.36 -1.98 2.57
N MET A 49 -8.80 -3.06 2.03
CA MET A 49 -7.95 -3.98 2.78
C MET A 49 -6.70 -3.29 3.32
N LEU A 50 -5.98 -2.51 2.49
CA LEU A 50 -4.77 -1.80 2.91
C LEU A 50 -5.07 -0.74 3.99
N PHE A 51 -6.12 0.06 3.82
CA PHE A 51 -6.50 1.06 4.83
C PHE A 51 -7.02 0.43 6.14
N ALA A 52 -7.63 -0.76 6.07
CA ALA A 52 -8.08 -1.47 7.26
C ALA A 52 -6.97 -2.24 7.98
N ALA A 53 -5.98 -2.74 7.24
CA ALA A 53 -4.89 -3.55 7.79
C ALA A 53 -3.68 -2.73 8.24
N VAL A 54 -3.50 -1.52 7.70
CA VAL A 54 -2.30 -0.71 7.93
C VAL A 54 -2.68 0.60 8.59
N GLU A 55 -2.26 0.78 9.85
CA GLU A 55 -2.49 2.04 10.55
C GLU A 55 -1.48 3.10 10.10
N GLY A 56 -1.94 4.35 9.98
CA GLY A 56 -1.07 5.48 9.64
C GLY A 56 -0.94 5.78 8.14
N ILE A 57 -1.68 5.10 7.25
CA ILE A 57 -1.79 5.55 5.84
C ILE A 57 -2.70 6.79 5.79
N LYS A 58 -2.17 7.91 5.32
CA LYS A 58 -2.94 9.14 5.04
C LYS A 58 -3.53 9.15 3.65
N SER A 59 -2.72 8.86 2.65
CA SER A 59 -3.16 8.74 1.26
C SER A 59 -2.48 7.55 0.62
N LEU A 60 -3.16 6.96 -0.36
CA LEU A 60 -2.73 5.74 -1.04
C LEU A 60 -2.97 5.91 -2.53
N THR A 61 -1.94 5.64 -3.32
CA THR A 61 -2.08 5.48 -4.77
C THR A 61 -1.71 4.05 -5.12
N ILE A 62 -2.60 3.38 -5.85
CA ILE A 62 -2.44 1.98 -6.26
C ILE A 62 -2.26 1.97 -7.77
N SER A 63 -1.07 1.56 -8.22
CA SER A 63 -0.77 1.31 -9.63
C SER A 63 -0.68 -0.19 -9.88
N GLU A 64 -0.38 -0.61 -11.11
CA GLU A 64 -0.34 -2.03 -11.50
C GLU A 64 0.55 -2.87 -10.58
N ASP A 65 1.77 -2.40 -10.30
CA ASP A 65 2.79 -3.09 -9.51
C ASP A 65 3.41 -2.21 -8.40
N CYS A 66 2.86 -1.02 -8.16
CA CYS A 66 3.42 -0.05 -7.21
C CYS A 66 2.34 0.57 -6.31
N LEU A 67 2.65 0.67 -5.03
CA LEU A 67 1.88 1.44 -4.04
C LEU A 67 2.64 2.70 -3.65
N THR A 68 2.09 3.87 -3.94
CA THR A 68 2.59 5.12 -3.37
C THR A 68 1.82 5.41 -2.10
N ILE A 69 2.51 5.35 -0.96
CA ILE A 69 1.93 5.58 0.35
C ILE A 69 2.39 6.93 0.85
N GLN A 70 1.44 7.75 1.31
CA GLN A 70 1.74 8.86 2.20
C GLN A 70 1.37 8.46 3.62
N ARG A 71 2.35 8.45 4.52
CA ARG A 71 2.12 8.10 5.92
C ARG A 71 1.78 9.31 6.79
N ASP A 72 1.18 9.03 7.93
CA ASP A 72 1.17 9.93 9.06
C ASP A 72 2.59 9.97 9.70
N PRO A 73 3.16 11.17 9.94
CA PRO A 73 4.50 11.31 10.50
C PRO A 73 4.66 10.65 11.88
N ASP A 74 3.58 10.45 12.63
CA ASP A 74 3.58 9.78 13.94
C ASP A 74 3.76 8.26 13.84
N TYR A 75 3.64 7.66 12.64
CA TYR A 75 3.79 6.22 12.41
C TYR A 75 5.12 5.91 11.74
N PRO A 76 5.91 4.94 12.25
CA PRO A 76 7.19 4.58 11.64
C PRO A 76 6.98 3.78 10.35
N TRP A 77 7.80 4.06 9.33
CA TRP A 77 7.77 3.33 8.05
C TRP A 77 7.94 1.83 8.22
N GLU A 78 8.77 1.37 9.16
CA GLU A 78 8.98 -0.05 9.43
C GLU A 78 7.67 -0.76 9.78
N ALA A 79 6.82 -0.15 10.62
CA ALA A 79 5.52 -0.73 10.98
C ALA A 79 4.58 -0.78 9.76
N ILE A 80 4.49 0.32 9.01
CA ILE A 80 3.65 0.40 7.81
C ILE A 80 4.07 -0.65 6.78
N ILE A 81 5.37 -0.81 6.54
CA ILE A 81 5.90 -1.76 5.54
C ILE A 81 5.64 -3.21 5.98
N ASP A 82 5.84 -3.54 7.25
CA ASP A 82 5.54 -4.88 7.78
C ASP A 82 4.03 -5.20 7.64
N GLU A 83 3.16 -4.27 8.02
CA GLU A 83 1.71 -4.45 7.88
C GLU A 83 1.27 -4.57 6.42
N VAL A 84 1.78 -3.73 5.52
CA VAL A 84 1.51 -3.83 4.07
C VAL A 84 1.94 -5.20 3.54
N ARG A 85 3.12 -5.68 3.94
CA ARG A 85 3.64 -7.00 3.50
C ARG A 85 2.74 -8.13 3.97
N ASP A 86 2.34 -8.11 5.24
CA ASP A 86 1.46 -9.14 5.81
C ASP A 86 0.08 -9.11 5.14
N ALA A 87 -0.47 -7.91 4.93
CA ALA A 87 -1.76 -7.73 4.27
C ALA A 87 -1.77 -8.21 2.82
N LEU A 88 -0.74 -7.86 2.03
CA LEU A 88 -0.58 -8.35 0.66
C LEU A 88 -0.33 -9.86 0.63
N ARG A 89 0.46 -10.38 1.57
CA ARG A 89 0.72 -11.82 1.65
C ARG A 89 -0.56 -12.61 1.92
N ASP A 90 -1.42 -12.13 2.83
CA ASP A 90 -2.72 -12.73 3.11
C ASP A 90 -3.66 -12.64 1.88
N TRP A 91 -3.64 -11.50 1.18
CA TRP A 91 -4.45 -11.29 -0.03
C TRP A 91 -4.14 -12.27 -1.17
N TYR A 92 -2.88 -12.63 -1.38
CA TYR A 92 -2.45 -13.54 -2.45
C TYR A 92 -2.31 -15.02 -2.03
N LEU A 93 -2.60 -15.36 -0.77
CA LEU A 93 -2.51 -16.73 -0.22
C LEU A 93 -3.72 -17.59 -0.59
#